data_AF-W6UHD4-F1
#
_entry.id   AF-W6UHD4-F1
#
_cell.length_a   1.000
_cell.length_b   1.000
_cell.length_c   1.000
_cell.angle_alpha   90.00
_cell.angle_beta   90.00
_cell.angle_gamma   90.00
#
_symmetry.space_group_name_H-M   'P 1'
#
loop_
_entity.id
_entity.type
_entity.pdbx_description
1 polymer ?
#
loop_
_entity_poly.entity_id
_entity_poly.type
_entity_poly.pdbx_seq_one_letter_code
_entity_poly.pdbx_strand_id
1 'polypeptide(L)'
;MIEAAKDFRSGMEPLKKEVDQLQTRVKNLQCCIEGLSHVQNFYKTGREVEQTIIQGPSASLTNYLQAMDRIKDSLVYFNQNNTEHLEYTRLSTLLSNGVKSLHKYFDDVLSQSFTPMPSDVLYRLAEKEEKQSDYSKFIQKDLLGGGN
;
A
#
# COMPACT_ATOMS: atom_id res chain seq x y z
N MET A 1 -50.41 24.79 -40.77
CA MET A 1 -48.98 24.64 -40.41
C MET A 1 -48.79 24.48 -38.90
N ILE A 2 -49.46 25.27 -38.07
CA ILE A 2 -49.42 25.16 -36.59
C ILE A 2 -50.07 23.86 -36.08
N GLU A 3 -51.22 23.46 -36.65
CA GLU A 3 -51.92 22.20 -36.31
C GLU A 3 -51.01 20.96 -36.52
N ALA A 4 -50.44 20.83 -37.72
CA ALA A 4 -49.55 19.71 -38.07
C ALA A 4 -48.29 19.65 -37.18
N ALA A 5 -47.74 20.80 -36.77
CA ALA A 5 -46.62 20.85 -35.83
C ALA A 5 -47.03 20.43 -34.41
N LYS A 6 -48.28 20.70 -34.01
CA LYS A 6 -48.85 20.29 -32.72
C LYS A 6 -49.17 18.79 -32.70
N ASP A 7 -49.66 18.24 -33.81
CA ASP A 7 -49.94 16.81 -33.96
C ASP A 7 -48.64 16.00 -33.98
N PHE A 8 -47.62 16.48 -34.70
CA PHE A 8 -46.29 15.86 -34.71
C PHE A 8 -45.65 15.88 -33.32
N ARG A 9 -45.70 17.00 -32.61
CA ARG A 9 -45.23 17.10 -31.23
C ARG A 9 -45.95 16.10 -30.32
N SER A 10 -47.27 16.05 -30.40
CA SER A 10 -48.09 15.13 -29.60
C SER A 10 -47.74 13.65 -29.89
N GLY A 11 -47.41 13.32 -31.14
CA GLY A 11 -46.91 12.00 -31.52
C GLY A 11 -45.47 11.70 -31.05
N MET A 12 -44.62 12.72 -30.88
CA MET A 12 -43.24 12.57 -30.40
C MET A 12 -43.11 12.44 -28.88
N GLU A 13 -44.01 13.02 -28.10
CA GLU A 13 -43.98 12.93 -26.62
C GLU A 13 -43.93 11.49 -26.07
N PRO A 14 -44.75 10.52 -26.54
CA PRO A 14 -44.63 9.14 -26.07
C PRO A 14 -43.28 8.52 -26.42
N LEU A 15 -42.75 8.80 -27.62
CA LEU A 15 -41.44 8.32 -28.04
C LEU A 15 -40.32 8.89 -27.16
N LYS A 16 -40.38 10.19 -26.84
CA LYS A 16 -39.43 10.83 -25.91
C LYS A 16 -39.49 10.18 -24.53
N LYS A 17 -40.69 9.94 -24.01
CA LYS A 17 -40.89 9.26 -22.73
C LYS A 17 -40.28 7.85 -22.73
N GLU A 18 -40.44 7.10 -23.82
CA GLU A 18 -39.81 5.78 -23.99
C GLU A 18 -38.29 5.87 -24.01
N VAL A 19 -37.72 6.85 -24.72
CA VAL A 19 -36.27 7.10 -24.74
C VAL A 19 -35.75 7.42 -23.34
N ASP A 20 -36.41 8.31 -22.60
CA ASP A 20 -36.01 8.68 -21.23
C ASP A 20 -36.05 7.47 -20.27
N GLN A 21 -37.07 6.61 -20.42
CA GLN A 21 -37.17 5.35 -19.66
C GLN A 21 -36.08 4.35 -20.03
N LEU A 22 -35.71 4.26 -21.30
CA LEU A 22 -34.60 3.42 -21.74
C LEU A 22 -33.26 3.93 -21.21
N GLN A 23 -33.01 5.24 -21.29
CA GLN A 23 -31.79 5.85 -20.73
C GLN A 23 -31.69 5.60 -19.21
N THR A 24 -32.80 5.74 -18.49
CA THR A 24 -32.86 5.43 -17.05
C THR A 24 -32.52 3.96 -16.79
N ARG A 25 -33.07 3.04 -17.59
CA ARG A 25 -32.76 1.60 -17.47
C ARG A 25 -31.29 1.30 -17.76
N VAL A 26 -30.71 1.91 -18.80
CA VAL A 26 -29.27 1.78 -19.11
C VAL A 26 -28.41 2.26 -17.95
N LYS A 27 -28.73 3.41 -17.35
CA LYS A 27 -28.02 3.94 -16.19
C LYS A 27 -28.10 2.98 -14.99
N ASN A 28 -29.29 2.44 -14.71
CA ASN A 28 -29.46 1.47 -13.63
C ASN A 28 -28.61 0.21 -13.86
N LEU A 29 -28.57 -0.30 -15.09
CA LEU A 29 -27.73 -1.45 -15.44
C LEU A 29 -26.24 -1.16 -15.25
N GLN A 30 -25.78 0.04 -15.64
CA GLN A 30 -24.39 0.47 -15.41
C GLN A 30 -24.05 0.46 -13.91
N CYS A 31 -24.90 1.07 -13.07
CA CYS A 31 -24.70 1.05 -11.62
C CYS A 31 -24.64 -0.39 -11.06
N CYS A 32 -25.50 -1.29 -11.54
CA CYS A 32 -25.48 -2.70 -11.13
C CYS A 32 -24.18 -3.40 -11.55
N ILE A 33 -23.71 -3.18 -12.77
CA ILE A 33 -22.46 -3.76 -13.28
C ILE A 33 -21.26 -3.24 -12.48
N GLU A 34 -21.20 -1.94 -12.20
CA GLU A 34 -20.15 -1.34 -11.38
C GLU A 34 -20.15 -1.91 -9.96
N GLY A 35 -21.32 -2.02 -9.33
CA GLY A 35 -21.46 -2.64 -8.02
C GLY A 35 -21.00 -4.10 -8.00
N LEU A 36 -21.43 -4.91 -8.96
CA LEU A 36 -21.00 -6.31 -9.09
C LEU A 36 -19.49 -6.43 -9.35
N SER A 37 -18.94 -5.56 -10.19
CA SER A 37 -17.50 -5.52 -10.48
C SER A 37 -16.70 -5.17 -9.23
N HIS A 38 -17.19 -4.24 -8.42
CA HIS A 38 -16.57 -3.87 -7.15
C HIS A 38 -16.50 -5.07 -6.19
N VAL A 39 -17.61 -5.79 -6.00
CA VAL A 39 -17.63 -7.02 -5.18
C VAL A 39 -16.69 -8.08 -5.75
N GLN A 40 -16.75 -8.31 -7.06
CA GLN A 40 -15.94 -9.31 -7.75
C GLN A 40 -14.43 -9.07 -7.56
N ASN A 41 -13.99 -7.81 -7.50
CA ASN A 41 -12.59 -7.46 -7.29
C ASN A 41 -12.04 -7.96 -5.93
N PHE A 42 -12.85 -7.92 -4.86
CA PHE A 42 -12.45 -8.46 -3.56
C PHE A 42 -12.32 -9.98 -3.58
N TYR A 43 -13.26 -10.68 -4.22
CA TYR A 43 -13.23 -12.15 -4.36
C TYR A 43 -12.12 -12.66 -5.29
N LYS A 44 -11.59 -11.84 -6.20
CA LYS A 44 -10.42 -12.20 -7.02
C LYS A 44 -9.08 -11.91 -6.34
N THR A 45 -9.05 -11.01 -5.37
CA THR A 45 -7.80 -10.49 -4.77
C THR A 45 -6.88 -11.62 -4.31
N GLY A 46 -7.41 -12.63 -3.61
CA GLY A 46 -6.60 -13.75 -3.10
C GLY A 46 -5.83 -14.48 -4.20
N ARG A 47 -6.44 -14.72 -5.37
CA ARG A 47 -5.79 -15.39 -6.50
C ARG A 47 -4.76 -14.51 -7.20
N GLU A 48 -5.04 -13.21 -7.30
CA GLU A 48 -4.18 -12.27 -8.03
C GLU A 48 -2.90 -11.94 -7.26
N VAL A 49 -2.98 -11.87 -5.93
CA VAL A 49 -1.85 -11.47 -5.08
C VAL A 49 -1.03 -12.66 -4.55
N GLU A 50 -1.58 -13.88 -4.58
CA GLU A 50 -0.95 -15.08 -4.00
C GLU A 50 0.46 -15.34 -4.54
N GLN A 51 0.66 -15.21 -5.86
CA GLN A 51 1.99 -15.41 -6.45
C GLN A 51 3.00 -14.37 -5.96
N THR A 52 2.59 -13.11 -5.81
CA THR A 52 3.44 -12.05 -5.25
C THR A 52 3.82 -12.36 -3.80
N ILE A 53 2.87 -12.86 -3.00
CA ILE A 53 3.14 -13.20 -1.60
C ILE A 53 4.08 -14.41 -1.48
N ILE A 54 3.93 -15.42 -2.35
CA ILE A 54 4.81 -16.60 -2.42
C ILE A 54 6.23 -16.24 -2.85
N GLN A 55 6.39 -15.36 -3.84
CA GLN A 55 7.72 -14.90 -4.31
C GLN A 55 8.48 -14.14 -3.22
N GLY A 56 7.77 -13.54 -2.27
CA GLY A 56 8.37 -12.82 -1.16
C GLY A 56 8.80 -11.39 -1.51
N PRO A 57 9.15 -10.59 -0.50
CA PRO A 57 9.48 -9.17 -0.66
C PRO A 57 10.81 -8.91 -1.37
N SER A 58 11.71 -9.90 -1.45
CA SER A 58 13.03 -9.73 -2.08
C SER A 58 12.98 -9.48 -3.58
N ALA A 59 11.92 -9.92 -4.27
CA ALA A 59 11.77 -9.70 -5.72
C ALA A 59 11.37 -8.26 -6.05
N SER A 60 10.43 -7.70 -5.31
CA SER A 60 10.01 -6.29 -5.41
C SER A 60 9.21 -5.91 -4.15
N LEU A 61 9.86 -5.21 -3.23
CA LEU A 61 9.22 -4.76 -1.98
C LEU A 61 7.99 -3.88 -2.26
N THR A 62 8.06 -3.00 -3.26
CA THR A 62 6.94 -2.10 -3.61
C THR A 62 5.70 -2.88 -4.03
N ASN A 63 5.85 -3.83 -4.97
CA ASN A 63 4.72 -4.64 -5.44
C ASN A 63 4.19 -5.55 -4.32
N TYR A 64 5.09 -6.04 -3.47
CA TYR A 64 4.73 -6.84 -2.32
C TYR A 64 3.87 -6.07 -1.32
N LEU A 65 4.26 -4.85 -0.97
CA LEU A 65 3.49 -3.99 -0.06
C LEU A 65 2.13 -3.60 -0.65
N GLN A 66 2.08 -3.28 -1.95
CA GLN A 66 0.80 -3.03 -2.64
C GLN A 66 -0.12 -4.25 -2.60
N ALA A 67 0.41 -5.45 -2.82
CA ALA A 67 -0.34 -6.69 -2.69
C ALA A 67 -0.86 -6.89 -1.26
N MET A 68 -0.03 -6.61 -0.25
CA MET A 68 -0.42 -6.70 1.17
C MET A 68 -1.52 -5.71 1.55
N ASP A 69 -1.48 -4.48 1.04
CA ASP A 69 -2.53 -3.49 1.28
C ASP A 69 -3.84 -3.91 0.61
N ARG A 70 -3.79 -4.44 -0.61
CA ARG A 70 -4.98 -4.97 -1.29
C ARG A 70 -5.62 -6.14 -0.55
N ILE A 71 -4.83 -6.99 0.10
CA ILE A 71 -5.33 -8.05 0.99
C ILE A 71 -6.06 -7.43 2.20
N LYS A 72 -5.47 -6.41 2.85
CA LYS A 72 -6.11 -5.73 4.00
C LYS A 72 -7.44 -5.10 3.61
N ASP A 73 -7.49 -4.38 2.49
CA ASP A 73 -8.72 -3.74 2.02
C ASP A 73 -9.83 -4.77 1.77
N SER A 74 -9.47 -5.92 1.20
CA SER A 74 -10.40 -7.03 0.96
C SER A 74 -10.90 -7.66 2.26
N LEU A 75 -10.03 -7.82 3.27
CA LEU A 75 -10.42 -8.31 4.59
C LEU A 75 -11.37 -7.35 5.30
N VAL A 76 -11.12 -6.03 5.21
CA VAL A 76 -12.01 -5.00 5.74
C VAL A 76 -13.38 -5.08 5.08
N TYR A 77 -13.43 -5.17 3.75
CA TYR A 77 -14.68 -5.35 3.01
C TYR A 77 -15.44 -6.60 3.47
N PHE A 78 -14.78 -7.75 3.57
CA PHE A 78 -15.44 -8.99 3.97
C PHE A 78 -15.96 -8.98 5.41
N ASN A 79 -15.21 -8.35 6.33
CA ASN A 79 -15.63 -8.20 7.72
C ASN A 79 -16.88 -7.30 7.86
N GLN A 80 -16.93 -6.19 7.11
CA GLN A 80 -18.07 -5.26 7.16
C GLN A 80 -19.35 -5.84 6.55
N ASN A 81 -19.23 -6.72 5.56
CA ASN A 81 -20.37 -7.24 4.80
C ASN A 81 -20.81 -8.65 5.24
N ASN A 82 -20.21 -9.23 6.30
CA ASN A 82 -20.49 -10.59 6.78
C ASN A 82 -20.46 -11.65 5.66
N THR A 83 -19.56 -11.48 4.69
CA THR A 83 -19.45 -12.33 3.51
C THR A 83 -18.72 -13.63 3.82
N GLU A 84 -18.80 -14.60 2.90
CA GLU A 84 -18.27 -15.95 3.05
C GLU A 84 -16.92 -16.07 3.78
N HIS A 85 -16.90 -16.91 4.81
CA HIS A 85 -15.72 -17.12 5.65
C HIS A 85 -14.53 -17.74 4.92
N LEU A 86 -14.72 -18.40 3.77
CA LEU A 86 -13.65 -19.09 3.05
C LEU A 86 -12.61 -18.10 2.50
N GLU A 87 -13.05 -17.11 1.73
CA GLU A 87 -12.13 -16.12 1.14
C GLU A 87 -11.49 -15.24 2.22
N TYR A 88 -12.24 -14.88 3.26
CA TYR A 88 -11.69 -14.20 4.43
C TYR A 88 -10.58 -15.01 5.09
N THR A 89 -10.80 -16.32 5.31
CA THR A 89 -9.81 -17.21 5.93
C THR A 89 -8.57 -17.37 5.05
N ARG A 90 -8.75 -17.50 3.73
CA ARG A 90 -7.66 -17.56 2.75
C ARG A 90 -6.82 -16.30 2.81
N LEU A 91 -7.44 -15.13 2.71
CA LEU A 91 -6.75 -13.84 2.75
C LEU A 91 -6.06 -13.59 4.10
N SER A 92 -6.68 -13.99 5.21
CA SER A 92 -6.08 -13.89 6.55
C SER A 92 -4.82 -14.73 6.67
N THR A 93 -4.86 -15.96 6.13
CA THR A 93 -3.68 -16.84 6.07
C THR A 93 -2.59 -16.22 5.21
N LEU A 94 -2.95 -15.69 4.04
CA LEU A 94 -2.03 -15.06 3.11
C LEU A 94 -1.36 -13.82 3.73
N LEU A 95 -2.13 -12.99 4.44
CA LEU A 95 -1.61 -11.82 5.18
C LEU A 95 -0.65 -12.25 6.29
N SER A 96 -1.01 -13.26 7.09
CA SER A 96 -0.15 -13.77 8.16
C SER A 96 1.18 -14.29 7.63
N ASN A 97 1.15 -15.07 6.55
CA ASN A 97 2.35 -15.55 5.87
C ASN A 97 3.15 -14.39 5.28
N GLY A 98 2.47 -13.39 4.71
CA GLY A 98 3.13 -12.24 4.13
C GLY A 98 3.87 -11.37 5.15
N VAL A 99 3.27 -11.17 6.34
CA VAL A 99 3.91 -10.47 7.46
C VAL A 99 5.15 -11.24 7.93
N LYS A 100 5.07 -12.57 8.08
CA LYS A 100 6.24 -13.39 8.46
C LYS A 100 7.38 -13.27 7.44
N SER A 101 7.07 -13.32 6.15
CA SER A 101 8.06 -13.14 5.08
C SER A 101 8.69 -11.74 5.11
N LEU A 102 7.90 -10.71 5.43
CA LEU A 102 8.38 -9.34 5.57
C LEU A 102 9.31 -9.17 6.77
N HIS A 103 8.97 -9.75 7.92
CA HIS A 103 9.85 -9.77 9.09
C HIS A 103 11.19 -10.43 8.78
N LYS A 104 11.16 -11.62 8.16
CA LYS A 104 12.39 -12.31 7.75
C LYS A 104 13.24 -11.45 6.82
N TYR A 105 12.63 -10.83 5.81
CA TYR A 105 13.35 -9.95 4.90
C TYR A 105 13.97 -8.75 5.61
N PHE A 106 13.26 -8.17 6.58
CA PHE A 106 13.81 -7.10 7.40
C PHE A 106 15.01 -7.56 8.22
N ASP A 107 14.94 -8.72 8.87
CA ASP A 107 16.05 -9.30 9.62
C ASP A 107 17.25 -9.60 8.71
N ASP A 108 17.01 -10.13 7.50
CA ASP A 108 18.03 -10.37 6.49
C ASP A 108 18.72 -9.06 6.07
N VAL A 109 17.95 -7.99 5.84
CA VAL A 109 18.49 -6.66 5.53
C VAL A 109 19.31 -6.10 6.69
N LEU A 110 18.83 -6.24 7.94
CA LEU A 110 19.58 -5.80 9.12
C LEU A 110 20.90 -6.54 9.25
N SER A 111 20.90 -7.86 9.14
CA SER A 111 22.13 -8.66 9.27
C SER A 111 23.15 -8.38 8.16
N GLN A 112 22.70 -8.02 6.95
CA GLN A 112 23.58 -7.66 5.84
C GLN A 112 24.13 -6.24 5.94
N SER A 113 23.31 -5.30 6.43
CA SER A 113 23.69 -3.88 6.51
C SER A 113 24.50 -3.55 7.77
N PHE A 114 24.26 -4.25 8.88
CA PHE A 114 24.95 -4.05 10.14
C PHE A 114 25.95 -5.17 10.37
N THR A 115 27.19 -4.95 9.94
CA THR A 115 28.32 -5.80 10.35
C THR A 115 29.00 -5.21 11.59
N PRO A 116 29.41 -6.05 12.56
CA PRO A 116 30.18 -5.57 13.70
C PRO A 116 31.41 -4.80 13.24
N MET A 117 31.63 -3.63 13.83
CA MET A 117 32.77 -2.80 13.46
C MET A 117 34.08 -3.54 13.75
N PRO A 118 35.01 -3.63 12.78
CA PRO A 118 36.32 -4.22 13.02
C PRO A 118 37.07 -3.53 14.17
N SER A 119 37.77 -4.32 14.99
CA SER A 119 38.45 -3.81 16.19
C SER A 119 39.53 -2.79 15.87
N ASP A 120 40.23 -2.91 14.73
CA ASP A 120 41.22 -1.94 14.28
C ASP A 120 40.61 -0.56 13.96
N VAL A 121 39.38 -0.53 13.45
CA VAL A 121 38.65 0.71 13.20
C VAL A 121 38.26 1.34 14.52
N LEU A 122 37.75 0.53 15.47
CA LEU A 122 37.40 0.99 16.83
C LEU A 122 38.61 1.59 17.55
N TYR A 123 39.76 0.91 17.54
CA TYR A 123 40.98 1.43 18.16
C TYR A 123 41.44 2.74 17.51
N ARG A 124 41.42 2.84 16.17
CA ARG A 124 41.76 4.08 15.47
C ARG A 124 40.82 5.24 15.78
N LEU A 125 39.53 4.97 15.94
CA LEU A 125 38.54 5.98 16.32
C LEU A 125 38.75 6.42 17.77
N ALA A 126 39.00 5.49 18.70
CA ALA A 126 39.31 5.79 20.10
C ALA A 126 40.59 6.62 20.25
N GLU A 127 41.68 6.26 19.54
CA GLU A 127 42.91 7.05 19.53
C GLU A 127 42.71 8.47 18.96
N LYS A 128 41.83 8.62 17.97
CA LYS A 128 41.47 9.94 17.44
C LYS A 128 40.74 10.78 18.48
N GLU A 129 39.81 10.19 19.24
CA GLU A 129 39.12 10.89 20.34
C GLU A 129 40.08 11.31 21.45
N GLU A 130 41.03 10.46 21.84
CA GLU A 130 42.04 10.82 22.84
C GLU A 130 42.92 11.97 22.37
N LYS A 131 43.43 11.91 21.13
CA LYS A 131 44.24 13.00 20.55
C LYS A 131 43.43 14.30 20.48
N GLN A 132 42.15 14.25 20.11
CA GLN A 132 41.28 15.44 20.04
C GLN A 132 40.99 16.04 21.43
N SER A 133 40.83 15.20 22.46
CA SER A 133 40.70 15.60 23.87
C SER A 133 41.98 16.23 24.40
N ASP A 134 43.14 15.69 24.03
CA ASP A 134 44.43 16.24 24.42
C ASP A 134 44.75 17.57 23.73
N TYR A 135 44.45 17.73 22.43
CA TYR A 135 44.53 19.04 21.78
C TYR A 135 43.63 20.07 22.44
N SER A 136 42.39 19.71 22.80
CA SER A 136 41.47 20.58 23.53
C SER A 136 42.03 21.00 24.90
N LYS A 137 42.59 20.06 25.66
CA LYS A 137 43.22 20.32 26.97
C LYS A 137 44.50 21.15 26.86
N PHE A 138 45.32 20.92 25.83
CA PHE A 138 46.53 21.71 25.58
C PHE A 138 46.18 23.17 25.27
N ILE A 139 45.23 23.41 24.38
CA ILE A 139 44.76 24.76 24.04
C ILE A 139 44.18 25.48 25.27
N GLN A 140 43.44 24.77 26.13
CA GLN A 140 42.85 25.36 27.33
C GLN A 140 43.88 25.66 28.44
N LYS A 141 44.98 24.89 28.50
CA LYS A 141 46.11 25.11 29.42
C LYS A 141 46.97 26.30 28.97
N ASP A 142 47.19 26.48 27.67
CA ASP A 142 47.95 27.60 27.12
C ASP A 142 47.18 28.94 27.20
N LEU A 143 45.84 28.90 27.17
CA LEU A 143 44.99 30.09 27.36
C LEU A 143 44.82 30.51 28.84
N LEU A 144 45.05 29.61 29.80
CA LEU A 144 44.90 29.90 31.24
C LEU A 144 46.24 30.00 32.00
N GLY A 145 47.37 29.67 31.36
CA GLY A 145 48.72 29.70 31.97
C GLY A 145 49.53 30.99 31.72
N GLY A 146 48.99 31.95 30.97
CA GLY A 146 49.65 33.23 30.67
C GLY A 146 49.20 34.36 31.59
N GLY A 147 49.61 34.32 32.85
CA GLY A 147 49.37 35.41 33.81
C GLY A 147 50.23 35.25 35.05
N ASN A 148 51.34 35.99 35.09
CA ASN A 148 52.11 36.33 36.30
C ASN A 148 51.20 36.93 37.38
#